data_AF-A0A8H7CLZ0-F1
#
_entry.id   AF-A0A8H7CLZ0-F1
#
_cell.length_a   1.000
_cell.length_b   1.000
_cell.length_c   1.000
_cell.angle_alpha   90.00
_cell.angle_beta   90.00
_cell.angle_gamma   90.00
#
_symmetry.space_group_name_H-M   'P 1'
#
loop_
_entity.id
_entity.type
_entity.pdbx_description
1 polymer ?
#
loop_
_entity_poly.entity_id
_entity_poly.type
_entity_poly.pdbx_seq_one_letter_code
_entity_poly.pdbx_strand_id
1 'polypeptide(L)'
;MAPILSLFFALFIASVSVAAPVEQRQIGDLACNIDRVKILTDLVSTGSAVGQIDTSDPATATAVAAAQSGLKAVGDSVAEIALALVTGAAAPADARTAVSQGLNDTRSALESITNPAVSASVAAAQSKLQTAIDDGNAVLADCN
;
A
#
# COMPACT_ATOMS: atom_id res chain seq x y z
N MET A 1 -42.28 50.64 -46.75
CA MET A 1 -43.40 50.34 -45.84
C MET A 1 -43.41 48.84 -45.59
N ALA A 2 -43.25 48.45 -44.31
CA ALA A 2 -43.56 47.16 -43.70
C ALA A 2 -42.76 45.90 -44.17
N PRO A 3 -42.77 44.79 -43.40
CA PRO A 3 -41.77 44.50 -42.35
C PRO A 3 -41.26 43.05 -42.49
N ILE A 4 -40.72 42.43 -41.41
CA ILE A 4 -40.74 40.98 -41.04
C ILE A 4 -39.38 40.64 -40.37
N LEU A 5 -39.27 40.66 -39.03
CA LEU A 5 -39.67 39.65 -38.04
C LEU A 5 -38.51 38.70 -37.70
N SER A 6 -37.95 38.89 -36.50
CA SER A 6 -37.03 37.97 -35.83
C SER A 6 -37.64 36.58 -35.66
N LEU A 7 -36.86 35.53 -35.87
CA LEU A 7 -37.07 34.25 -35.19
C LEU A 7 -35.74 33.49 -35.01
N PHE A 8 -35.48 33.15 -33.74
CA PHE A 8 -34.41 32.30 -33.23
C PHE A 8 -34.32 30.95 -33.95
N PHE A 9 -33.10 30.45 -34.23
CA PHE A 9 -32.84 28.99 -34.13
C PHE A 9 -31.34 28.64 -34.03
N ALA A 10 -31.02 27.94 -32.94
CA ALA A 10 -29.96 26.95 -32.73
C ALA A 10 -28.49 27.32 -32.99
N LEU A 11 -27.86 27.75 -31.90
CA LEU A 11 -26.46 27.54 -31.55
C LEU A 11 -26.11 26.03 -31.62
N PHE A 12 -25.32 25.60 -32.60
CA PHE A 12 -24.65 24.28 -32.59
C PHE A 12 -23.15 24.51 -32.51
N ILE A 13 -22.65 24.71 -31.29
CA ILE A 13 -21.22 24.63 -31.00
C ILE A 13 -20.87 23.15 -31.16
N ALA A 14 -20.21 22.82 -32.28
CA ALA A 14 -19.53 21.55 -32.44
C ALA A 14 -18.32 21.56 -31.49
N SER A 15 -18.57 21.17 -30.24
CA SER A 15 -17.52 20.78 -29.31
C SER A 15 -16.86 19.54 -29.90
N VAL A 16 -15.81 19.73 -30.70
CA VAL A 16 -14.81 18.70 -30.89
C VAL A 16 -14.19 18.47 -29.52
N SER A 17 -14.78 17.55 -28.78
CA SER A 17 -14.10 16.86 -27.69
C SER A 17 -12.86 16.27 -28.34
N VAL A 18 -11.76 17.02 -28.31
CA VAL A 18 -10.44 16.42 -28.38
C VAL A 18 -10.48 15.43 -27.23
N ALA A 19 -10.71 14.16 -27.57
CA ALA A 19 -10.46 13.08 -26.64
C ALA A 19 -9.04 13.36 -26.19
N ALA A 20 -8.89 13.84 -24.95
CA ALA A 20 -7.59 13.95 -24.33
C ALA A 20 -6.89 12.61 -24.62
N PRO A 21 -5.63 12.62 -25.08
CA PRO A 21 -4.93 11.37 -25.29
C PRO A 21 -5.19 10.53 -24.06
N VAL A 22 -5.70 9.32 -24.29
CA VAL A 22 -5.78 8.31 -23.24
C VAL A 22 -4.32 8.10 -22.87
N GLU A 23 -3.80 8.90 -21.93
CA GLU A 23 -2.66 8.50 -21.15
C GLU A 23 -3.01 7.09 -20.73
N GLN A 24 -2.17 6.15 -21.15
CA GLN A 24 -2.31 4.75 -20.81
C GLN A 24 -2.72 4.74 -19.34
N ARG A 25 -3.95 4.28 -19.07
CA ARG A 25 -4.42 4.15 -17.70
C ARG A 25 -3.27 3.48 -16.97
N GLN A 26 -2.67 4.16 -16.01
CA GLN A 26 -1.51 3.73 -15.24
C GLN A 26 -1.88 2.54 -14.33
N ILE A 27 -2.58 1.53 -14.86
CA ILE A 27 -2.26 0.15 -14.60
C ILE A 27 -0.78 0.07 -14.98
N GLY A 28 0.09 0.30 -14.00
CA GLY A 28 1.54 0.29 -14.19
C GLY A 28 1.95 -1.00 -14.89
N ASP A 29 3.18 -1.02 -15.39
CA ASP A 29 3.78 -2.20 -15.99
C ASP A 29 3.34 -3.49 -15.26
N LEU A 30 3.14 -4.59 -16.00
CA LEU A 30 2.76 -5.87 -15.40
C LEU A 30 3.67 -6.20 -14.19
N ALA A 31 4.95 -5.83 -14.27
CA ALA A 31 5.90 -5.86 -13.15
C ALA A 31 5.42 -5.06 -11.92
N CYS A 32 5.09 -3.77 -12.08
CA CYS A 32 4.55 -2.93 -11.02
C CYS A 32 3.33 -3.54 -10.31
N ASN A 33 2.36 -4.07 -11.07
CA ASN A 33 1.18 -4.68 -10.44
C ASN A 33 1.51 -6.00 -9.75
N ILE A 34 2.46 -6.78 -10.31
CA ILE A 34 2.96 -7.98 -9.68
C ILE A 34 3.61 -7.64 -8.33
N ASP A 35 4.48 -6.64 -8.26
CA ASP A 35 5.19 -6.30 -7.02
C ASP A 35 4.26 -5.70 -5.95
N ARG A 36 3.24 -4.94 -6.38
CA ARG A 36 2.14 -4.50 -5.49
C ARG A 36 1.37 -5.67 -4.89
N VAL A 37 1.22 -6.78 -5.60
CA VAL A 37 0.58 -7.99 -5.06
C VAL A 37 1.53 -8.80 -4.18
N LYS A 38 2.83 -8.84 -4.53
CA LYS A 38 3.82 -9.55 -3.72
C LYS A 38 3.96 -8.94 -2.32
N ILE A 39 4.07 -7.61 -2.22
CA ILE A 39 4.16 -6.94 -0.90
C ILE A 39 2.96 -7.29 0.00
N LEU A 40 1.74 -7.34 -0.54
CA LEU A 40 0.56 -7.74 0.23
C LEU A 40 0.65 -9.19 0.72
N THR A 41 1.13 -10.09 -0.15
CA THR A 41 1.34 -11.50 0.18
C THR A 41 2.39 -11.66 1.28
N ASP A 42 3.48 -10.90 1.20
CA ASP A 42 4.58 -10.98 2.15
C ASP A 42 4.26 -10.31 3.48
N LEU A 43 3.45 -9.25 3.49
CA LEU A 43 2.90 -8.69 4.73
C LEU A 43 2.00 -9.69 5.46
N VAL A 44 1.16 -10.42 4.72
CA VAL A 44 0.33 -11.51 5.29
C VAL A 44 1.23 -12.65 5.78
N SER A 45 2.24 -13.05 5.01
CA SER A 45 3.20 -14.08 5.44
C SER A 45 3.96 -13.65 6.70
N THR A 46 4.31 -12.37 6.80
CA THR A 46 4.96 -11.80 7.98
C THR A 46 4.03 -11.86 9.18
N GLY A 47 2.78 -11.40 9.04
CA GLY A 47 1.78 -11.48 10.11
C GLY A 47 1.52 -12.91 10.59
N SER A 48 1.47 -13.87 9.66
CA SER A 48 1.35 -15.29 9.99
C SER A 48 2.57 -15.80 10.77
N ALA A 49 3.78 -15.45 10.34
CA ALA A 49 5.01 -15.84 11.03
C ALA A 49 5.11 -15.22 12.45
N VAL A 50 4.73 -13.95 12.59
CA VAL A 50 4.62 -13.28 13.91
C VAL A 50 3.61 -14.00 14.81
N GLY A 51 2.46 -14.40 14.25
CA GLY A 51 1.43 -15.14 15.00
C GLY A 51 1.81 -16.57 15.41
N GLN A 52 2.91 -17.12 14.89
CA GLN A 52 3.44 -18.44 15.26
C GLN A 52 4.50 -18.37 16.37
N ILE A 53 4.91 -17.17 16.80
CA ILE A 53 5.83 -17.00 17.92
C ILE A 53 5.10 -17.39 19.21
N ASP A 54 5.68 -18.28 20.00
CA ASP A 54 5.10 -18.67 21.29
C ASP A 54 5.08 -17.46 22.24
N THR A 55 3.90 -17.16 22.79
CA THR A 55 3.67 -16.01 23.67
C THR A 55 3.49 -16.43 25.12
N SER A 56 4.01 -17.57 25.54
CA SER A 56 3.91 -18.03 26.93
C SER A 56 4.73 -17.14 27.88
N ASP A 57 5.80 -16.52 27.38
CA ASP A 57 6.56 -15.50 28.07
C ASP A 57 5.92 -14.10 27.91
N PRO A 58 5.62 -13.36 29.00
CA PRO A 58 4.94 -12.07 28.93
C PRO A 58 5.69 -10.97 28.15
N ALA A 59 7.02 -10.97 28.20
CA ALA A 59 7.81 -10.00 27.44
C ALA A 59 7.72 -10.28 25.94
N THR A 60 7.82 -11.56 25.56
CA THR A 60 7.61 -12.03 24.18
C THR A 60 6.20 -11.71 23.71
N ALA A 61 5.17 -11.95 24.51
CA ALA A 61 3.78 -11.63 24.19
C ALA A 61 3.57 -10.12 23.90
N THR A 62 4.19 -9.27 24.72
CA THR A 62 4.14 -7.80 24.56
C THR A 62 4.79 -7.37 23.25
N ALA A 63 5.97 -7.92 22.94
CA ALA A 63 6.68 -7.63 21.70
C ALA A 63 5.92 -8.15 20.46
N VAL A 64 5.33 -9.35 20.52
CA VAL A 64 4.49 -9.89 19.45
C VAL A 64 3.27 -9.00 19.20
N ALA A 65 2.61 -8.52 20.25
CA ALA A 65 1.50 -7.58 20.13
C ALA A 65 1.92 -6.24 19.49
N ALA A 66 3.10 -5.71 19.86
CA ALA A 66 3.65 -4.51 19.23
C ALA A 66 3.96 -4.74 17.74
N ALA A 67 4.54 -5.90 17.39
CA ALA A 67 4.81 -6.26 16.00
C ALA A 67 3.51 -6.37 15.17
N GLN A 68 2.47 -7.01 15.73
CA GLN A 68 1.16 -7.09 15.08
C GLN A 68 0.50 -5.72 14.92
N SER A 69 0.67 -4.82 15.89
CA SER A 69 0.19 -3.44 15.78
C SER A 69 0.89 -2.68 14.66
N GLY A 70 2.21 -2.84 14.52
CA GLY A 70 2.98 -2.27 13.42
C GLY A 70 2.49 -2.77 12.06
N LEU A 71 2.31 -4.08 11.90
CA LEU A 71 1.76 -4.69 10.67
C LEU A 71 0.34 -4.21 10.37
N LYS A 72 -0.49 -4.05 11.39
CA LYS A 72 -1.84 -3.50 11.21
C LYS A 72 -1.78 -2.06 10.67
N ALA A 73 -0.92 -1.23 11.25
CA ALA A 73 -0.73 0.15 10.78
C ALA A 73 -0.28 0.18 9.31
N VAL A 74 0.63 -0.73 8.91
CA VAL A 74 1.01 -0.90 7.50
C VAL A 74 -0.20 -1.25 6.64
N GLY A 75 -1.00 -2.23 7.05
CA GLY A 75 -2.21 -2.64 6.33
C GLY A 75 -3.23 -1.51 6.15
N ASP A 76 -3.46 -0.72 7.21
CA ASP A 76 -4.36 0.43 7.18
C ASP A 76 -3.85 1.51 6.20
N SER A 77 -2.55 1.83 6.22
CA SER A 77 -1.94 2.81 5.31
C SER A 77 -1.91 2.32 3.86
N VAL A 78 -1.69 1.03 3.62
CA VAL A 78 -1.79 0.44 2.27
C VAL A 78 -3.22 0.54 1.74
N ALA A 79 -4.23 0.33 2.58
CA ALA A 79 -5.62 0.50 2.19
C ALA A 79 -5.94 1.96 1.81
N GLU A 80 -5.38 2.93 2.54
CA GLU A 80 -5.52 4.35 2.22
C GLU A 80 -4.86 4.70 0.87
N ILE A 81 -3.65 4.19 0.62
CA ILE A 81 -2.96 4.33 -0.68
C ILE A 81 -3.81 3.73 -1.79
N ALA A 82 -4.32 2.51 -1.61
CA ALA A 82 -5.15 1.84 -2.60
C ALA A 82 -6.43 2.64 -2.91
N LEU A 83 -7.09 3.19 -1.89
CA LEU A 83 -8.28 4.04 -2.07
C LEU A 83 -7.97 5.30 -2.87
N ALA A 84 -6.85 5.97 -2.58
CA ALA A 84 -6.43 7.14 -3.35
C ALA A 84 -6.20 6.79 -4.83
N LEU A 85 -5.51 5.68 -5.11
CA LEU A 85 -5.26 5.23 -6.47
C LEU A 85 -6.55 4.86 -7.22
N VAL A 86 -7.49 4.17 -6.58
CA VAL A 86 -8.78 3.80 -7.19
C VAL A 86 -9.64 5.04 -7.50
N THR A 87 -9.49 6.11 -6.72
CA THR A 87 -10.19 7.38 -6.95
C THR A 87 -9.44 8.32 -7.90
N GLY A 88 -8.28 7.92 -8.43
CA GLY A 88 -7.45 8.72 -9.33
C GLY A 88 -6.66 9.83 -8.63
N ALA A 89 -6.61 9.82 -7.30
CA ALA A 89 -5.78 10.71 -6.51
C ALA A 89 -4.34 10.16 -6.39
N ALA A 90 -3.39 11.06 -6.16
CA ALA A 90 -2.04 10.65 -5.79
C ALA A 90 -2.04 9.96 -4.42
N ALA A 91 -1.20 8.94 -4.26
CA ALA A 91 -1.00 8.27 -2.97
C ALA A 91 -0.55 9.28 -1.91
N PRO A 92 -1.22 9.38 -0.74
CA PRO A 92 -0.86 10.34 0.30
C PRO A 92 0.57 10.15 0.78
N ALA A 93 1.33 11.23 0.93
CA ALA A 93 2.70 11.17 1.45
C ALA A 93 2.74 10.64 2.89
N ASP A 94 1.75 11.00 3.70
CA ASP A 94 1.63 10.54 5.08
C ASP A 94 1.39 9.03 5.15
N ALA A 95 0.51 8.48 4.30
CA ALA A 95 0.28 7.05 4.23
C ALA A 95 1.54 6.27 3.83
N ARG A 96 2.33 6.78 2.87
CA ARG A 96 3.63 6.18 2.50
C ARG A 96 4.63 6.21 3.66
N THR A 97 4.67 7.31 4.39
CA THR A 97 5.53 7.46 5.58
C THR A 97 5.10 6.49 6.69
N ALA A 98 3.79 6.34 6.90
CA ALA A 98 3.22 5.43 7.89
C ALA A 98 3.49 3.95 7.57
N VAL A 99 3.51 3.55 6.29
CA VAL A 99 3.98 2.20 5.89
C VAL A 99 5.42 1.97 6.34
N SER A 100 6.34 2.89 6.03
CA SER A 100 7.75 2.76 6.43
C SER A 100 7.90 2.71 7.96
N GLN A 101 7.18 3.58 8.68
CA GLN A 101 7.19 3.58 10.13
C GLN A 101 6.66 2.28 10.72
N GLY A 102 5.52 1.77 10.25
CA GLY A 102 4.94 0.52 10.75
C GLY A 102 5.83 -0.71 10.51
N LEU A 103 6.54 -0.76 9.38
CA LEU A 103 7.54 -1.80 9.10
C LEU A 103 8.73 -1.70 10.08
N ASN A 104 9.20 -0.49 10.37
CA ASN A 104 10.27 -0.25 11.35
C ASN A 104 9.85 -0.60 12.78
N ASP A 105 8.63 -0.25 13.16
CA ASP A 105 8.06 -0.59 14.47
C ASP A 105 7.94 -2.11 14.61
N THR A 106 7.47 -2.80 13.57
CA THR A 106 7.38 -4.26 13.53
C THR A 106 8.76 -4.91 13.71
N ARG A 107 9.76 -4.41 12.98
CA ARG A 107 11.15 -4.89 13.08
C ARG A 107 11.71 -4.69 14.48
N SER A 108 11.57 -3.47 15.02
CA SER A 108 12.07 -3.11 16.34
C SER A 108 11.43 -3.97 17.44
N ALA A 109 10.13 -4.24 17.32
CA ALA A 109 9.42 -5.13 18.23
C ALA A 109 9.97 -6.56 18.15
N LEU A 110 10.18 -7.11 16.95
CA LEU A 110 10.77 -8.45 16.78
C LEU A 110 12.20 -8.53 17.31
N GLU A 111 13.02 -7.52 17.07
CA GLU A 111 14.40 -7.43 17.57
C GLU A 111 14.47 -7.33 19.10
N SER A 112 13.41 -6.83 19.76
CA SER A 112 13.34 -6.78 21.22
C SER A 112 13.11 -8.14 21.88
N ILE A 113 12.72 -9.17 21.11
CA ILE A 113 12.49 -10.53 21.63
C ILE A 113 13.84 -11.22 21.81
N THR A 114 14.25 -11.37 23.07
CA THR A 114 15.53 -12.00 23.46
C THR A 114 15.37 -13.43 23.98
N ASN A 115 14.14 -13.95 24.04
CA ASN A 115 13.85 -15.28 24.54
C ASN A 115 14.42 -16.37 23.60
N PRO A 116 15.40 -17.19 24.04
CA PRO A 116 16.04 -18.17 23.17
C PRO A 116 15.09 -19.29 22.72
N ALA A 117 14.04 -19.58 23.50
CA ALA A 117 13.07 -20.63 23.18
C ALA A 117 12.28 -20.36 21.90
N VAL A 118 12.15 -19.09 21.50
CA VAL A 118 11.43 -18.67 20.29
C VAL A 118 12.33 -18.11 19.20
N SER A 119 13.66 -18.17 19.38
CA SER A 119 14.65 -17.56 18.48
C SER A 119 14.48 -17.97 17.01
N ALA A 120 14.17 -19.24 16.75
CA ALA A 120 13.91 -19.72 15.39
C ALA A 120 12.65 -19.09 14.76
N SER A 121 11.56 -18.97 15.52
CA SER A 121 10.32 -18.33 15.07
C SER A 121 10.50 -16.82 14.86
N VAL A 122 11.25 -16.16 15.75
CA VAL A 122 11.61 -14.74 15.61
C VAL A 122 12.44 -14.52 14.35
N ALA A 123 13.47 -15.34 14.12
CA ALA A 123 14.29 -15.25 12.91
C ALA A 123 13.48 -15.48 11.62
N ALA A 124 12.52 -16.42 11.63
CA ALA A 124 11.62 -16.64 10.51
C ALA A 124 10.72 -15.42 10.26
N ALA A 125 10.14 -14.82 11.30
CA ALA A 125 9.33 -13.62 11.19
C ALA A 125 10.14 -12.42 10.66
N GLN A 126 11.37 -12.23 11.15
CA GLN A 126 12.28 -11.20 10.67
C GLN A 126 12.65 -11.39 9.20
N SER A 127 12.90 -12.63 8.77
CA SER A 127 13.18 -12.94 7.37
C SER A 127 12.00 -12.58 6.46
N LYS A 128 10.76 -12.89 6.87
CA LYS A 128 9.56 -12.54 6.11
C LYS A 128 9.32 -11.04 6.07
N LEU A 129 9.54 -10.35 7.19
CA LEU A 129 9.46 -8.89 7.23
C LEU A 129 10.48 -8.25 6.28
N GLN A 130 11.70 -8.77 6.23
CA GLN A 130 12.72 -8.28 5.30
C GLN A 130 12.30 -8.48 3.84
N THR A 131 11.72 -9.63 3.50
CA THR A 131 11.18 -9.85 2.14
C THR A 131 10.08 -8.83 1.79
N ALA A 132 9.16 -8.56 2.73
CA ALA A 132 8.12 -7.55 2.53
C ALA A 132 8.70 -6.12 2.33
N ILE A 133 9.79 -5.79 3.04
CA ILE A 133 10.52 -4.52 2.87
C ILE A 133 11.16 -4.45 1.48
N ASP A 134 11.82 -5.53 1.06
CA ASP A 134 12.50 -5.61 -0.24
C ASP A 134 11.51 -5.49 -1.40
N ASP A 135 10.35 -6.16 -1.31
CA ASP A 135 9.26 -6.03 -2.28
C ASP A 135 8.65 -4.62 -2.30
N GLY A 136 8.56 -3.96 -1.14
CA GLY A 136 8.19 -2.55 -1.08
C GLY A 136 9.16 -1.63 -1.82
N ASN A 137 10.46 -1.93 -1.75
CA ASN A 137 11.47 -1.21 -2.53
C ASN A 137 11.37 -1.53 -4.02
N ALA A 138 11.02 -2.76 -4.40
CA ALA A 138 10.79 -3.13 -5.80
C ALA A 138 9.62 -2.35 -6.40
N VAL A 139 8.51 -2.18 -5.65
CA VAL A 139 7.40 -1.31 -6.08
C VAL A 139 7.89 0.11 -6.38
N LEU A 140 8.77 0.69 -5.56
CA LEU A 140 9.30 2.04 -5.81
C LEU A 140 10.21 2.08 -7.05
N ALA A 141 10.90 0.99 -7.36
CA ALA A 141 11.74 0.90 -8.55
C ALA A 141 10.92 0.74 -9.84
N ASP A 142 9.90 -0.12 -9.81
CA ASP A 142 9.20 -0.63 -10.99
C ASP A 142 7.87 0.12 -11.28
N CYS A 143 7.34 0.89 -10.33
CA CYS A 143 6.08 1.64 -10.46
C CYS A 143 6.27 3.16 -10.64
N ASN A 144 7.17 3.61 -11.50
CA ASN A 144 7.38 5.03 -11.83
C ASN A 144 6.42 5.57 -12.88
#